data_AF-A0A960B5Q3-F1
#
_entry.id   AF-A0A960B5Q3-F1
#
_cell.length_a   1.000
_cell.length_b   1.000
_cell.length_c   1.000
_cell.angle_alpha   90.00
_cell.angle_beta   90.00
_cell.angle_gamma   90.00
#
_symmetry.space_group_name_H-M   'P 1'
#
loop_
_entity.id
_entity.type
_entity.pdbx_description
1 polymer ?
#
loop_
_entity_poly.entity_id
_entity_poly.type
_entity_poly.pdbx_seq_one_letter_code
_entity_poly.pdbx_strand_id
1 'polypeptide(L)' 'MADGKITDVAVPQYPNGNSQDVEIARYALPILIQETIDQQSANIDMVSGATYTSAGYIQSLQSALDQAGL' A
#
# COMPACT_ATOMS: atom_id res chain seq x y z
N MET A 1 1.30 9.95 10.10
CA MET A 1 0.96 11.24 9.45
C MET A 1 1.57 12.36 10.26
N ALA A 2 2.14 13.36 9.60
CA ALA A 2 2.60 14.60 10.23
C ALA A 2 2.04 15.78 9.41
N ASP A 3 1.49 16.79 10.09
CA ASP A 3 0.94 18.01 9.45
C ASP A 3 -0.13 17.73 8.35
N GLY A 4 -0.96 16.71 8.54
CA GLY A 4 -1.98 16.31 7.57
C GLY A 4 -1.45 15.61 6.31
N LYS A 5 -0.15 15.29 6.27
CA LYS A 5 0.49 14.57 5.18
C LYS A 5 0.77 13.12 5.54
N ILE A 6 0.64 12.25 4.54
CA ILE A 6 1.06 10.85 4.64
C ILE A 6 2.59 10.85 4.64
N THR A 7 3.17 10.44 5.76
CA THR A 7 4.63 10.39 5.96
C THR A 7 5.16 8.97 6.06
N ASP A 8 4.27 8.01 6.31
CA ASP A 8 4.60 6.61 6.50
C ASP A 8 3.32 5.78 6.33
N VAL A 9 3.46 4.57 5.76
CA VAL A 9 2.37 3.60 5.62
C VAL A 9 2.87 2.24 6.09
N ALA A 10 2.30 1.76 7.19
CA ALA A 10 2.58 0.43 7.70
C ALA A 10 1.57 -0.58 7.13
N VAL A 11 2.06 -1.71 6.64
CA VAL A 11 1.22 -2.81 6.13
C VAL A 11 1.30 -3.98 7.12
N PRO A 12 0.35 -4.08 8.07
CA PRO A 12 0.45 -5.04 9.17
C PRO A 12 0.17 -6.48 8.74
N GLN A 13 -0.50 -6.68 7.60
CA GLN A 13 -0.77 -7.99 7.02
C GLN A 13 -0.56 -7.96 5.51
N TYR A 14 0.19 -8.94 5.02
CA TYR A 14 0.35 -9.24 3.61
C TYR A 14 0.26 -10.76 3.43
N PRO A 15 -0.22 -11.24 2.26
CA PRO A 15 -0.38 -12.67 2.02
C PRO A 15 0.95 -13.40 2.21
N ASN A 16 0.94 -14.39 3.11
CA ASN A 16 2.10 -15.21 3.48
C ASN A 16 1.85 -16.71 3.29
N GLY A 17 0.86 -17.06 2.47
CA GLY A 17 0.43 -18.45 2.25
C GLY A 17 1.43 -19.32 1.48
N ASN A 18 2.32 -18.71 0.70
CA ASN A 18 3.46 -19.38 0.06
C ASN A 18 4.64 -18.40 -0.10
N SER A 19 5.84 -18.93 -0.35
CA SER A 19 7.07 -18.13 -0.50
C SER A 19 6.99 -17.11 -1.63
N GLN A 20 6.31 -17.46 -2.73
CA GLN A 20 6.18 -16.61 -3.91
C GLN A 20 5.38 -15.33 -3.61
N ASP A 21 4.26 -15.45 -2.89
CA ASP A 21 3.44 -14.31 -2.48
C ASP A 21 4.21 -13.38 -1.55
N VAL A 22 5.03 -13.95 -0.66
CA VAL A 22 5.91 -13.17 0.23
C VAL A 22 6.95 -12.40 -0.59
N GLU A 23 7.55 -13.02 -1.60
CA GLU A 23 8.53 -12.35 -2.48
C GLU A 23 7.88 -11.22 -3.30
N ILE A 24 6.70 -11.47 -3.87
CA ILE A 24 5.92 -10.47 -4.60
C ILE A 24 5.55 -9.30 -3.67
N ALA A 25 5.09 -9.58 -2.45
CA ALA A 25 4.75 -8.55 -1.47
C ALA A 25 5.99 -7.74 -1.05
N ARG A 26 7.12 -8.40 -0.76
CA ARG A 26 8.37 -7.72 -0.41
C ARG A 26 8.86 -6.77 -1.49
N TYR A 27 8.66 -7.12 -2.76
CA TYR A 27 9.00 -6.26 -3.88
C TYR A 27 7.99 -5.11 -4.07
N ALA A 28 6.70 -5.40 -4.03
CA ALA A 28 5.65 -4.43 -4.36
C ALA A 28 5.39 -3.40 -3.25
N LEU A 29 5.43 -3.81 -1.99
CA LEU A 29 5.13 -2.94 -0.85
C LEU A 29 5.95 -1.65 -0.79
N PRO A 30 7.29 -1.65 -0.91
CA PRO A 30 8.05 -0.40 -0.87
C PRO A 30 7.71 0.55 -2.04
N ILE A 31 7.38 0.02 -3.21
CA ILE A 31 6.96 0.82 -4.37
C ILE A 31 5.60 1.47 -4.11
N LEU A 32 4.63 0.69 -3.62
CA LEU A 32 3.28 1.18 -3.29
C LEU A 32 3.31 2.22 -2.17
N ILE A 33 4.18 2.04 -1.17
CA ILE A 33 4.37 3.00 -0.07
C ILE A 33 4.93 4.31 -0.60
N GLN A 34 5.96 4.25 -1.45
CA GLN A 34 6.56 5.44 -2.06
C GLN A 34 5.53 6.21 -2.89
N GLU A 35 4.81 5.51 -3.77
CA GLU A 35 3.70 6.09 -4.55
C GLU A 35 2.64 6.75 -3.67
N THR A 36 2.29 6.13 -2.54
CA THR A 36 1.31 6.69 -1.61
C THR A 36 1.80 8.01 -1.00
N ILE A 37 3.08 8.06 -0.61
CA ILE A 37 3.70 9.26 -0.05
C ILE A 37 3.78 10.36 -1.12
N ASP A 38 4.09 10.00 -2.37
CA ASP A 38 4.18 10.98 -3.46
C ASP A 38 2.80 11.51 -3.88
N GLN A 39 1.79 10.64 -4.02
CA GLN A 39 0.44 11.01 -4.44
C GLN A 39 -0.43 11.57 -3.31
N GLN A 40 -0.06 11.31 -2.05
CA GLN A 40 -0.87 11.65 -0.86
C GLN A 40 -2.31 11.11 -0.96
N SER A 41 -2.48 9.95 -1.59
CA SER A 41 -3.78 9.36 -1.92
C SER A 41 -3.68 7.84 -2.05
N ALA A 42 -4.81 7.15 -1.98
CA ALA A 42 -4.92 5.73 -2.35
C ALA A 42 -5.05 5.51 -3.87
N ASN A 43 -5.22 6.58 -4.65
CA ASN A 43 -5.26 6.49 -6.12
C ASN A 43 -3.85 6.43 -6.71
N ILE A 44 -3.18 5.31 -6.48
CA ILE A 44 -1.81 5.02 -6.94
C ILE A 44 -1.81 3.92 -8.01
N ASP A 45 -0.73 3.83 -8.78
CA ASP A 45 -0.60 2.81 -9.80
C ASP A 45 -0.31 1.43 -9.19
N MET A 46 -0.86 0.40 -9.83
CA MET A 46 -0.57 -0.98 -9.43
C MET A 46 0.82 -1.41 -9.91
N VAL A 47 1.51 -2.18 -9.07
CA VAL A 47 2.82 -2.75 -9.43
C VAL A 47 2.62 -3.95 -10.35
N SER A 48 3.28 -3.91 -11.51
CA SER A 48 3.27 -5.01 -12.49
C SER A 48 3.73 -6.33 -11.85
N GLY A 49 2.95 -7.40 -12.02
CA GLY A 49 3.21 -8.71 -11.41
C GLY A 49 2.76 -8.85 -9.96
N ALA A 50 2.21 -7.79 -9.35
CA ALA A 50 1.74 -7.78 -7.96
C ALA A 50 0.29 -7.30 -7.84
N THR A 51 -0.57 -7.64 -8.80
CA THR A 51 -1.96 -7.15 -8.87
C THR A 51 -2.75 -7.43 -7.60
N TYR A 52 -2.65 -8.65 -7.05
CA TYR A 52 -3.38 -9.03 -5.83
C TYR A 52 -2.93 -8.21 -4.61
N THR A 53 -1.61 -8.10 -4.40
CA THR A 53 -1.02 -7.30 -3.32
C THR A 53 -1.38 -5.82 -3.49
N SER A 54 -1.27 -5.28 -4.70
CA SER A 54 -1.57 -3.88 -5.00
C SER A 54 -3.03 -3.54 -4.73
N ALA A 55 -3.97 -4.39 -5.17
CA ALA A 55 -5.38 -4.18 -4.94
C ALA A 55 -5.73 -4.20 -3.44
N GLY A 56 -5.21 -5.19 -2.69
CA GLY A 56 -5.44 -5.27 -1.24
C GLY A 56 -4.83 -4.09 -0.47
N TYR A 57 -3.64 -3.65 -0.88
CA TYR A 57 -3.00 -2.46 -0.34
C TYR A 57 -3.83 -1.20 -0.58
N ILE A 58 -4.23 -0.95 -1.84
CA ILE A 58 -5.03 0.23 -2.22
C ILE A 58 -6.35 0.26 -1.45
N GLN A 59 -7.06 -0.86 -1.35
CA GLN A 59 -8.32 -0.93 -0.62
C GLN A 59 -8.14 -0.63 0.88
N SER A 60 -7.09 -1.18 1.48
CA SER A 60 -6.77 -0.95 2.89
C SER A 60 -6.36 0.50 3.14
N LEU A 61 -5.56 1.06 2.24
CA LEU A 61 -5.11 2.44 2.28
C LEU A 61 -6.28 3.41 2.14
N GLN A 62 -7.17 3.21 1.16
CA GLN A 62 -8.37 4.03 1.00
C GLN A 62 -9.19 4.04 2.30
N SER A 63 -9.42 2.87 2.89
CA SER A 63 -10.15 2.75 4.16
C SER A 63 -9.46 3.51 5.30
N ALA A 64 -8.13 3.49 5.36
CA ALA A 64 -7.36 4.21 6.36
C ALA A 64 -7.40 5.73 6.15
N LEU A 65 -7.38 6.19 4.89
CA LEU A 65 -7.51 7.60 4.54
C LEU A 65 -8.93 8.13 4.84
N ASP A 66 -9.97 7.36 4.50
CA ASP A 66 -11.36 7.67 4.84
C ASP A 66 -11.52 7.79 6.38
N GLN A 67 -10.90 6.88 7.15
CA GLN A 67 -10.90 6.93 8.62
C GLN A 67 -10.12 8.13 9.17
N ALA A 68 -9.07 8.57 8.48
CA ALA A 68 -8.32 9.78 8.82
C ALA A 68 -9.06 11.07 8.42
N GLY A 69 -10.14 10.97 7.64
CA GLY A 69 -10.94 12.10 7.16
C GLY A 69 -10.31 12.83 5.97
N LEU A 70 -9.61 12.11 5.10
CA LEU A 70 -8.97 12.60 3.87
C LEU A 70 -9.77 12.27 2.61
#